data_AF-A0A1M7RLF3-F1
#
_entry.id   AF-A0A1M7RLF3-F1
#
_cell.length_a   1.000
_cell.length_b   1.000
_cell.length_c   1.000
_cell.angle_alpha   90.00
_cell.angle_beta   90.00
_cell.angle_gamma   90.00
#
_symmetry.space_group_name_H-M   'P 1'
#
loop_
_entity.id
_entity.type
_entity.pdbx_description
1 polymer ?
#
loop_
_entity_poly.entity_id
_entity_poly.type
_entity_poly.pdbx_seq_one_letter_code
_entity_poly.pdbx_strand_id
1 'polypeptide(L)'
;MLVCMSEAARPGWVQDPELPSAVDDLRGPLDGEVHLPLRVYWTGPDPEAVTWDLGRESRRARLYEIVLREGTLDDIRSLINGRELVRLWDRLWLPVHLRRAWQPLIDAAGFA
;
A
#
# COMPACT_ATOMS: atom_id res chain seq x y z
N MET A 1 15.23 1.80 -27.72
CA MET A 1 13.95 1.95 -27.01
C MET A 1 14.29 2.52 -25.65
N LEU A 2 14.34 3.84 -25.55
CA LEU A 2 14.80 4.55 -24.35
C LEU A 2 13.65 4.57 -23.34
N VAL A 3 13.86 3.99 -22.16
CA VAL A 3 12.99 4.16 -21.00
C VAL A 3 13.03 5.63 -20.63
N CYS A 4 11.87 6.29 -20.60
CA CYS A 4 11.76 7.67 -20.16
C CYS A 4 12.14 7.72 -18.68
N MET A 5 13.30 8.30 -18.39
CA MET A 5 13.68 8.71 -17.06
C MET A 5 12.77 9.85 -16.62
N SER A 6 12.01 9.67 -15.55
CA SER A 6 11.42 10.77 -14.81
C SER A 6 12.08 10.83 -13.43
N GLU A 7 13.19 11.56 -13.40
CA GLU A 7 13.71 12.22 -12.20
C GLU A 7 12.98 13.58 -12.16
N ALA A 8 12.37 14.05 -11.08
CA ALA A 8 13.03 14.33 -9.82
C ALA A 8 12.01 14.52 -8.69
N ALA A 9 12.38 14.09 -7.48
CA ALA A 9 11.85 14.69 -6.25
C ALA A 9 13.01 15.11 -5.35
N ARG A 10 13.18 16.43 -5.18
CA ARG A 10 14.02 17.09 -4.16
C ARG A 10 13.30 18.39 -3.73
N PRO A 11 13.61 18.96 -2.56
CA PRO A 11 13.32 18.50 -1.21
C PRO A 11 12.27 19.41 -0.52
N GLY A 12 11.34 18.84 0.25
CA GLY A 12 10.30 19.60 0.97
C GLY A 12 9.08 18.80 1.47
N TRP A 13 9.23 17.48 1.66
CA TRP A 13 8.42 16.57 2.48
C TRP A 13 6.90 16.76 2.60
N VAL A 14 6.19 16.72 1.47
CA VAL A 14 4.95 15.94 1.30
C VAL A 14 5.01 15.35 -0.10
N GLN A 15 5.21 14.04 -0.24
CA GLN A 15 4.89 13.37 -1.50
C GLN A 15 3.37 13.29 -1.56
N ASP A 16 2.75 13.81 -2.63
CA ASP A 16 1.36 13.46 -2.89
C ASP A 16 1.36 11.97 -3.27
N PRO A 17 0.73 11.09 -2.47
CA PRO A 17 0.75 9.67 -2.78
C PRO A 17 0.06 9.48 -4.13
N GLU A 18 0.65 8.69 -5.02
CA GLU A 18 -0.05 8.32 -6.26
C GLU A 18 -1.29 7.49 -5.90
N LEU A 19 -2.47 8.11 -6.06
CA LEU A 19 -3.72 7.49 -5.69
C LEU A 19 -4.35 6.74 -6.87
N PRO A 20 -5.03 5.60 -6.61
CA PRO A 20 -5.91 5.00 -7.60
C PRO A 20 -7.15 5.88 -7.83
N SER A 21 -7.82 5.67 -8.97
CA SER A 21 -9.09 6.34 -9.31
C SER A 21 -10.22 6.01 -8.33
N ALA A 22 -10.24 4.78 -7.83
CA ALA A 22 -11.19 4.32 -6.83
C ALA A 22 -10.59 3.16 -6.02
N VAL A 23 -10.97 3.06 -4.74
CA VAL A 23 -10.59 1.93 -3.88
C VAL A 23 -11.29 0.65 -4.35
N ASP A 24 -12.51 0.75 -4.89
CA ASP A 24 -13.24 -0.39 -5.44
C ASP A 24 -12.56 -1.08 -6.62
N ASP A 25 -11.63 -0.44 -7.32
CA ASP A 25 -10.89 -1.07 -8.42
C ASP A 25 -9.75 -1.96 -7.93
N LEU A 26 -9.39 -1.87 -6.65
CA LEU A 26 -8.27 -2.60 -6.06
C LEU A 26 -8.66 -4.05 -5.76
N ARG A 27 -7.95 -4.98 -6.38
CA ARG A 27 -8.23 -6.44 -6.37
C ARG A 27 -7.05 -7.27 -5.88
N GLY A 28 -6.17 -6.68 -5.09
CA GLY A 28 -5.05 -7.38 -4.48
C GLY A 28 -5.48 -8.60 -3.67
N PRO A 29 -4.55 -9.54 -3.45
CA PRO A 29 -4.82 -10.80 -2.78
C PRO A 29 -5.24 -10.62 -1.31
N LEU A 30 -6.11 -11.51 -0.84
CA LEU A 30 -6.54 -11.59 0.57
C LEU A 30 -5.92 -12.76 1.33
N ASP A 31 -5.28 -13.66 0.59
CA ASP A 31 -4.67 -14.89 1.07
C ASP A 31 -3.48 -15.24 0.16
N GLY A 32 -2.78 -16.31 0.52
CA GLY A 32 -1.55 -16.72 -0.15
C GLY A 32 -0.30 -16.03 0.41
N GLU A 33 0.83 -16.43 -0.15
CA GLU A 33 2.15 -16.00 0.28
C GLU A 33 2.69 -14.98 -0.72
N VAL A 34 3.04 -13.79 -0.24
CA VAL A 34 3.69 -12.75 -1.06
C VAL A 34 5.10 -12.51 -0.57
N HIS A 35 6.03 -12.34 -1.52
CA HIS A 35 7.36 -11.82 -1.25
C HIS A 35 7.30 -10.30 -1.33
N LEU A 36 7.66 -9.62 -0.24
CA LEU A 36 7.65 -8.17 -0.18
C LEU A 36 8.81 -7.57 -1.00
N PRO A 37 8.58 -6.56 -1.85
CA PRO A 37 9.66 -5.80 -2.48
C PRO A 37 10.58 -5.16 -1.44
N LEU A 38 11.88 -5.41 -1.61
CA LEU A 38 12.96 -5.35 -0.63
C LEU A 38 13.37 -3.96 -0.09
N ARG A 39 12.49 -2.96 -0.01
CA ARG A 39 12.85 -1.64 0.55
C ARG A 39 12.33 -1.38 1.95
N VAL A 40 11.46 -2.25 2.47
CA VAL A 40 10.73 -1.99 3.73
C VAL A 40 10.78 -3.19 4.66
N TYR A 41 11.99 -3.59 5.07
CA TYR A 41 12.14 -4.31 6.34
C TYR A 41 13.44 -3.89 7.03
N TRP A 42 13.31 -3.05 8.05
CA TRP A 42 14.40 -2.75 8.96
C TRP A 42 14.65 -3.97 9.86
N THR A 43 15.84 -4.57 9.70
CA THR A 43 16.52 -5.51 10.61
C THR A 43 15.93 -6.93 10.72
N GLY A 44 16.11 -7.76 9.68
CA GLY A 44 15.96 -9.22 9.76
C GLY A 44 16.82 -9.91 8.70
N PRO A 45 17.34 -11.13 8.94
CA PRO A 45 18.12 -11.84 7.95
C PRO A 45 17.20 -12.21 6.78
N ASP A 46 17.52 -11.69 5.61
CA ASP A 46 16.94 -12.05 4.32
C ASP A 46 15.44 -11.70 4.10
N PRO A 47 15.12 -10.47 3.65
CA PRO A 47 13.76 -10.06 3.30
C PRO A 47 13.07 -10.88 2.19
N GLU A 48 13.80 -11.62 1.35
CA GLU A 48 13.19 -12.54 0.38
C GLU A 48 12.75 -13.86 1.04
N ALA A 49 13.32 -14.20 2.19
CA ALA A 49 13.04 -15.43 2.94
C ALA A 49 11.84 -15.33 3.90
N VAL A 50 11.26 -14.15 4.09
CA VAL A 50 10.08 -13.97 4.96
C VAL A 50 8.80 -14.15 4.14
N THR A 51 8.26 -15.36 4.18
CA THR A 51 6.95 -15.66 3.63
C THR A 51 5.85 -14.88 4.36
N TRP A 52 5.15 -14.02 3.61
CA TRP A 52 4.08 -13.19 4.13
C TRP A 52 2.69 -13.79 3.84
N ASP A 53 2.24 -14.67 4.74
CA ASP A 53 0.87 -15.22 4.74
C ASP A 53 -0.20 -14.11 4.89
N LEU A 54 -0.86 -13.78 3.79
CA LEU A 54 -1.96 -12.81 3.73
C LEU A 54 -3.26 -13.36 4.31
N GLY A 55 -3.39 -14.65 4.61
CA GLY A 55 -4.55 -15.19 5.32
C GLY A 55 -4.70 -14.57 6.72
N ARG A 56 -3.59 -14.10 7.31
CA ARG A 56 -3.58 -13.38 8.60
C ARG A 56 -3.88 -11.90 8.44
N GLU A 57 -4.98 -11.45 9.06
CA GLU A 57 -5.39 -10.04 9.06
C GLU A 57 -4.28 -9.08 9.52
N SER A 58 -3.55 -9.43 10.59
CA SER A 58 -2.44 -8.59 11.09
C SER A 58 -1.29 -8.47 10.09
N ARG A 59 -1.04 -9.52 9.29
CA ARG A 59 -0.05 -9.50 8.21
C ARG A 59 -0.55 -8.67 7.03
N ARG A 60 -1.84 -8.75 6.67
CA ARG A 60 -2.44 -7.87 5.63
C ARG A 60 -2.38 -6.40 6.04
N ALA A 61 -2.80 -6.08 7.27
CA ALA A 61 -2.75 -4.72 7.78
C ALA A 61 -1.33 -4.15 7.69
N ARG A 62 -0.33 -4.95 8.09
CA ARG A 62 1.07 -4.54 7.99
C ARG A 62 1.57 -4.37 6.55
N LEU A 63 1.16 -5.26 5.64
CA LEU A 63 1.45 -5.10 4.21
C LEU A 63 0.86 -3.79 3.68
N TYR A 64 -0.39 -3.48 4.03
CA TYR A 64 -1.07 -2.27 3.55
C TYR A 64 -0.40 -1.02 4.09
N GLU A 65 -0.01 -0.99 5.36
CA GLU A 65 0.80 0.11 5.91
C GLU A 65 2.08 0.34 5.11
N ILE A 66 2.79 -0.73 4.75
CA ILE A 66 4.03 -0.65 3.97
C ILE A 66 3.77 -0.12 2.57
N VAL A 67 2.82 -0.72 1.84
CA VAL A 67 2.52 -0.38 0.45
C VAL A 67 1.96 1.04 0.34
N LEU A 68 1.09 1.47 1.24
CA LEU A 68 0.55 2.84 1.22
C LEU A 68 1.59 3.90 1.57
N ARG A 69 2.64 3.53 2.30
CA ARG A 69 3.70 4.47 2.70
C ARG A 69 4.83 4.57 1.69
N GLU A 70 5.21 3.45 1.11
CA GLU A 70 6.47 3.32 0.37
C GLU A 70 6.28 2.72 -1.04
N GLY A 71 5.09 2.21 -1.35
CA GLY A 71 4.77 1.55 -2.61
C GLY A 71 4.44 2.54 -3.72
N THR A 72 4.62 2.07 -4.96
CA THR A 72 4.16 2.75 -6.18
C THR A 72 2.67 2.49 -6.41
N LEU A 73 2.07 3.19 -7.37
CA LEU A 73 0.70 2.90 -7.78
C LEU A 73 0.52 1.46 -8.32
N ASP A 74 1.56 0.88 -8.93
CA ASP A 74 1.54 -0.51 -9.39
C ASP A 74 1.53 -1.50 -8.22
N ASP A 75 2.33 -1.23 -7.18
CA ASP A 75 2.32 -2.01 -5.93
C ASP A 75 0.94 -1.92 -5.26
N ILE A 76 0.35 -0.72 -5.21
CA ILE A 76 -0.99 -0.49 -4.67
C ILE A 76 -2.02 -1.34 -5.42
N ARG A 77 -2.02 -1.30 -6.76
CA ARG A 77 -2.96 -2.06 -7.60
C ARG A 77 -2.79 -3.57 -7.44
N SER A 78 -1.56 -4.03 -7.26
CA SER A 78 -1.22 -5.45 -7.19
C SER A 78 -1.44 -6.05 -5.80
N LEU A 79 -1.25 -5.28 -4.73
CA LEU A 79 -1.17 -5.80 -3.36
C LEU A 79 -2.35 -5.38 -2.47
N ILE A 80 -3.05 -4.29 -2.78
CA ILE A 80 -4.16 -3.80 -1.97
C ILE A 80 -5.48 -4.33 -2.50
N ASN A 81 -6.33 -4.82 -1.59
CA ASN A 81 -7.73 -5.11 -1.86
C ASN A 81 -8.59 -3.98 -1.30
N GLY A 82 -9.46 -3.41 -2.13
CA GLY A 82 -10.21 -2.24 -1.74
C GLY A 82 -11.17 -2.46 -0.58
N ARG A 83 -11.91 -3.57 -0.60
CA ARG A 83 -12.87 -3.92 0.44
C ARG A 83 -12.19 -4.17 1.77
N GLU A 84 -11.07 -4.89 1.73
CA GLU A 84 -10.30 -5.16 2.95
C GLU A 84 -9.60 -3.89 3.46
N LEU A 85 -9.17 -2.99 2.57
CA LEU A 85 -8.61 -1.71 2.97
C LEU A 85 -9.64 -0.87 3.74
N VAL A 86 -10.87 -0.75 3.24
CA VAL A 86 -11.96 -0.05 3.94
C VAL A 86 -12.22 -0.70 5.31
N ARG A 87 -12.31 -2.03 5.37
CA ARG A 87 -12.52 -2.78 6.62
C ARG A 87 -11.41 -2.56 7.65
N LEU A 88 -10.15 -2.47 7.20
CA LEU A 88 -8.99 -2.31 8.06
C LEU A 88 -8.64 -0.84 8.33
N TRP A 89 -9.25 0.11 7.64
CA TRP A 89 -8.82 1.49 7.58
C TRP A 89 -8.48 2.06 8.95
N ASP A 90 -9.40 2.02 9.92
CA ASP A 90 -9.21 2.58 11.26
C ASP A 90 -8.14 1.87 12.11
N ARG A 91 -7.74 0.66 11.71
CA ARG A 91 -6.70 -0.14 12.39
C ARG A 91 -5.30 0.12 11.83
N LEU A 92 -5.18 0.70 10.62
CA LEU A 92 -3.89 0.93 9.99
C LEU A 92 -3.13 2.08 10.65
N TRP A 93 -1.84 1.88 10.90
CA TRP A 93 -0.98 2.92 11.45
C TRP A 93 -0.29 3.74 10.36
N LEU A 94 -1.01 4.77 9.89
CA LEU A 94 -0.60 5.62 8.78
C LEU A 94 -0.26 7.06 9.24
N PRO A 95 0.78 7.68 8.65
CA PRO A 95 1.01 9.12 8.76
C PRO A 95 -0.23 9.95 8.42
N VAL A 96 -0.41 11.09 9.09
CA VAL A 96 -1.59 11.95 8.94
C VAL A 96 -1.81 12.42 7.50
N HIS A 97 -0.74 12.71 6.76
CA HIS A 97 -0.85 13.14 5.36
C HIS A 97 -1.43 12.03 4.45
N LEU A 98 -1.00 10.78 4.64
CA LEU A 98 -1.56 9.64 3.91
C LEU A 98 -3.01 9.37 4.30
N ARG A 99 -3.33 9.43 5.60
CA ARG A 99 -4.72 9.34 6.07
C ARG A 99 -5.60 10.37 5.35
N ARG A 100 -5.17 11.63 5.31
CA ARG A 100 -5.92 12.71 4.65
C ARG A 100 -6.08 12.51 3.15
N ALA A 101 -5.02 12.09 2.46
CA ALA A 101 -5.05 11.88 1.01
C ALA A 101 -6.02 10.76 0.60
N TRP A 102 -6.06 9.67 1.38
CA TRP A 102 -6.88 8.50 1.08
C TRP A 102 -8.31 8.58 1.62
N GLN A 103 -8.58 9.39 2.65
CA GLN A 103 -9.89 9.47 3.30
C GLN A 103 -11.06 9.70 2.31
N PRO A 104 -10.97 10.60 1.30
CA PRO A 104 -12.06 10.79 0.35
C PRO A 104 -12.39 9.52 -0.46
N LEU A 105 -11.38 8.71 -0.81
CA LEU A 105 -11.59 7.46 -1.54
C LEU A 105 -12.19 6.38 -0.63
N ILE A 106 -11.79 6.37 0.65
CA ILE A 106 -12.35 5.45 1.65
C ILE A 106 -13.81 5.79 1.95
N ASP A 107 -14.13 7.07 2.12
CA ASP A 107 -15.49 7.54 2.35
C ASP A 107 -16.38 7.18 1.14
N ALA A 108 -15.92 7.44 -0.09
CA ALA A 108 -16.66 7.11 -1.31
C ALA A 108 -16.99 5.60 -1.42
N ALA A 109 -16.07 4.72 -1.00
CA ALA A 109 -16.27 3.27 -1.01
C ALA A 109 -17.14 2.78 0.16
N GLY A 110 -17.14 3.48 1.30
CA GLY A 110 -17.95 3.12 2.49
C GLY A 110 -19.43 3.48 2.36
N PHE A 111 -19.79 4.34 1.41
CA PHE A 111 -21.18 4.72 1.11
C PHE A 111 -21.79 3.98 -0.10
N ALA A 112 -21.00 3.16 -0.81
CA ALA A 112 -21.43 2.38 -1.97
C ALA A 112 -21.94 0.98 -1.57
#